data_AF-A0A6L5X7B6-F1
#
_entry.id   AF-A0A6L5X7B6-F1
#
_cell.length_a   1.000
_cell.length_b   1.000
_cell.length_c   1.000
_cell.angle_alpha   90.00
_cell.angle_beta   90.00
_cell.angle_gamma   90.00
#
_symmetry.space_group_name_H-M   'P 1'
#
loop_
_entity.id
_entity.type
_entity.pdbx_description
1 polymer ?
#
loop_
_entity_poly.entity_id
_entity_poly.type
_entity_poly.pdbx_seq_one_letter_code
_entity_poly.pdbx_strand_id
1 'polypeptide(L)'
;MGLLKTLGFITKSATPVEGGKTDVIDTAARRLQLMREIAATPYVANANFITLFNTVPEVAWPVNYIASRAAGAKYVLKKFDDDSVVWNNEAVNRILVKPNSFDTWYRTLWKHFAYKLVTGNSFIKAAMSDAFSGAKTLYKWCDRYVTLEEPYVTIEYKRQMGDIYGVSDVEDVVQCYYHDYGQFVRRPIAPQCVFHDVDDTFGFYNGDPLKAKSRLCSVLKAISNLIAVYEARNVIYVKRGGLGWLVSEMADDMGSRALTSTEKKQILEEADKMYGFGEGKYPYGISDVKLSFVRTNLSITDLQPFDETLADAVVIAGIYGIPPVLIPRKDQSTYSNQANAEKAVYSSVIIPLVQRFCQEFTHFLGLDQDGLYLDADFSGVDCLQAGKKEEQEVHRSIADRCKMEFESGIITLNDWRAQQGYQRVEDTLYDKLVSEMTPEEIQRLKQFINPKTEEDEGDVSAPALQDEGE
;
A
#
# COMPACT_ATOMS: atom_id res chain seq x y z
N MET A 1 -14.67 31.77 5.19
CA MET A 1 -15.28 30.78 4.27
C MET A 1 -15.05 31.08 2.77
N GLY A 2 -14.12 31.96 2.39
CA GLY A 2 -13.94 32.37 0.98
C GLY A 2 -12.79 31.71 0.20
N LEU A 3 -11.91 30.95 0.83
CA LEU A 3 -10.67 30.43 0.20
C LEU A 3 -10.65 28.90 -0.03
N LEU A 4 -11.64 28.17 0.49
CA LEU A 4 -11.77 26.71 0.29
C LEU A 4 -12.65 26.33 -0.91
N LYS A 5 -13.36 27.29 -1.53
CA LYS A 5 -14.15 27.03 -2.75
C LYS A 5 -13.29 26.95 -4.02
N THR A 6 -12.04 27.39 -3.98
CA THR A 6 -11.18 27.53 -5.16
C THR A 6 -10.33 26.29 -5.45
N LEU A 7 -10.29 25.32 -4.54
CA LEU A 7 -9.68 24.00 -4.75
C LEU A 7 -10.83 23.01 -4.83
N GLY A 8 -11.13 22.50 -6.03
CA GLY A 8 -12.33 21.74 -6.39
C GLY A 8 -12.52 20.39 -5.68
N PHE A 9 -12.74 20.41 -4.37
CA PHE A 9 -12.96 19.25 -3.51
C PHE A 9 -14.37 19.27 -2.91
N ILE A 10 -15.41 19.36 -3.74
CA ILE A 10 -16.77 18.97 -3.36
C ILE A 10 -17.46 18.37 -4.60
N THR A 11 -17.46 17.04 -4.71
CA THR A 11 -18.42 16.35 -5.59
C THR A 11 -19.79 16.36 -4.91
N LYS A 12 -20.78 16.86 -5.64
CA LYS A 12 -22.15 17.15 -5.24
C LYS A 12 -22.84 16.05 -4.42
N SER A 13 -23.35 16.42 -3.24
CA SER A 13 -24.63 15.92 -2.72
C SER A 13 -25.29 16.95 -1.80
N ALA A 14 -25.62 18.12 -2.35
CA ALA A 14 -26.63 18.99 -1.76
C ALA A 14 -27.29 19.79 -2.87
N THR A 15 -28.59 19.56 -3.07
CA THR A 15 -29.44 20.34 -3.96
C THR A 15 -29.46 21.81 -3.51
N PRO A 16 -29.42 22.78 -4.44
CA PRO A 16 -29.50 24.20 -4.08
C PRO A 16 -30.96 24.55 -3.80
N VAL A 17 -31.23 25.16 -2.65
CA VAL A 17 -32.50 25.85 -2.40
C VAL A 17 -32.35 27.26 -2.97
N GLU A 18 -33.25 27.60 -3.89
CA GLU A 18 -33.35 28.89 -4.57
C GLU A 18 -33.58 30.06 -3.60
N GLY A 19 -33.14 31.24 -4.02
CA GLY A 19 -33.02 32.43 -3.19
C GLY A 19 -34.34 33.02 -2.67
N GLY A 20 -34.22 33.76 -1.57
CA GLY A 20 -35.30 34.61 -1.07
C GLY A 20 -34.99 35.29 0.26
N LYS A 21 -34.74 36.60 0.17
CA LYS A 21 -34.89 37.67 1.18
C LYS A 21 -33.99 37.68 2.43
N THR A 22 -33.39 38.85 2.60
CA THR A 22 -32.70 39.36 3.80
C THR A 22 -33.67 39.44 4.97
N ASP A 23 -33.48 38.60 5.99
CA ASP A 23 -34.14 38.75 7.28
C ASP A 23 -33.12 38.79 8.42
N VAL A 24 -33.43 39.67 9.37
CA VAL A 24 -32.66 39.99 10.58
C VAL A 24 -32.35 38.69 11.33
N ILE A 25 -31.06 38.38 11.43
CA ILE A 25 -30.57 37.14 12.02
C ILE A 25 -30.88 37.14 13.52
N ASP A 26 -31.84 36.32 13.92
CA ASP A 26 -32.08 35.98 15.31
C ASP A 26 -30.82 35.33 15.91
N THR A 27 -30.13 36.09 16.75
CA THR A 27 -28.91 35.70 17.45
C THR A 27 -29.06 34.41 18.27
N ALA A 28 -30.29 34.08 18.71
CA ALA A 28 -30.59 32.84 19.41
C ALA A 28 -30.57 31.64 18.46
N ALA A 29 -31.20 31.76 17.28
CA ALA A 29 -31.16 30.74 16.24
C ALA A 29 -29.74 30.48 15.74
N ARG A 30 -28.92 31.53 15.60
CA ARG A 30 -27.50 31.40 15.20
C ARG A 30 -26.64 30.77 16.29
N ARG A 31 -26.91 31.05 17.58
CA ARG A 31 -26.26 30.34 18.71
C ARG A 31 -26.68 28.89 18.79
N LEU A 32 -27.96 28.58 18.57
CA LEU A 32 -28.46 27.21 18.58
C LEU A 32 -27.91 26.41 17.39
N GLN A 33 -27.77 27.05 16.24
CA GLN A 33 -27.13 26.48 15.05
C GLN A 33 -25.64 26.29 15.26
N LEU A 34 -24.92 27.25 15.85
CA LEU A 34 -23.52 27.10 16.21
C LEU A 34 -23.31 26.01 17.28
N MET A 35 -24.20 25.92 18.28
CA MET A 35 -24.16 24.84 19.27
C MET A 35 -24.50 23.49 18.65
N ARG A 36 -25.40 23.43 17.67
CA ARG A 36 -25.59 22.23 16.85
C ARG A 36 -24.40 21.95 15.94
N GLU A 37 -23.69 22.93 15.40
CA GLU A 37 -22.47 22.68 14.60
C GLU A 37 -21.27 22.26 15.48
N ILE A 38 -21.20 22.76 16.71
CA ILE A 38 -20.18 22.39 17.71
C ILE A 38 -20.51 21.03 18.37
N ALA A 39 -21.79 20.68 18.51
CA ALA A 39 -22.23 19.45 19.19
C ALA A 39 -22.78 18.35 18.26
N ALA A 40 -23.09 18.64 16.99
CA ALA A 40 -23.66 17.67 16.06
C ALA A 40 -22.63 17.22 15.04
N THR A 41 -22.49 15.90 15.01
CA THR A 41 -21.73 15.06 14.09
C THR A 41 -20.21 15.26 14.18
N PRO A 42 -19.49 14.41 14.95
CA PRO A 42 -18.06 14.22 14.69
C PRO A 42 -17.88 14.02 13.19
N TYR A 43 -16.87 14.66 12.60
CA TYR A 43 -16.53 14.42 11.20
C TYR A 43 -16.37 12.92 11.00
N VAL A 44 -17.27 12.32 10.23
CA VAL A 44 -17.13 10.94 9.79
C VAL A 44 -16.43 11.01 8.46
N ALA A 45 -15.23 10.44 8.38
CA ALA A 45 -14.52 10.31 7.12
C ALA A 45 -15.49 9.78 6.05
N ASN A 46 -15.65 10.54 4.96
CA ASN A 46 -16.52 10.11 3.88
C ASN A 46 -15.94 8.83 3.26
N ALA A 47 -16.79 7.94 2.75
CA ALA A 47 -16.38 6.64 2.22
C ALA A 47 -15.52 6.71 0.94
N ASN A 48 -15.05 7.90 0.54
CA ASN A 48 -14.18 8.07 -0.61
C ASN A 48 -12.72 7.78 -0.21
N PHE A 49 -12.38 6.50 -0.11
CA PHE A 49 -11.06 6.02 0.30
C PHE A 49 -9.92 6.54 -0.58
N ILE A 50 -10.18 6.82 -1.86
CA ILE A 50 -9.18 7.42 -2.76
C ILE A 50 -8.91 8.88 -2.37
N THR A 51 -9.92 9.62 -1.94
CA THR A 51 -9.70 10.97 -1.39
C THR A 51 -8.85 10.89 -0.13
N LEU A 52 -9.16 9.97 0.79
CA LEU A 52 -8.37 9.75 2.00
C LEU A 52 -6.92 9.37 1.69
N PHE A 53 -6.70 8.48 0.72
CA PHE A 53 -5.35 8.14 0.25
C PHE A 53 -4.58 9.35 -0.30
N ASN A 54 -5.27 10.29 -0.96
CA ASN A 54 -4.62 11.48 -1.51
C ASN A 54 -4.42 12.62 -0.49
N THR A 55 -5.12 12.61 0.65
CA THR A 55 -5.13 13.74 1.60
C THR A 55 -4.63 13.39 3.01
N VAL A 56 -4.67 12.13 3.42
CA VAL A 56 -4.27 11.66 4.77
C VAL A 56 -2.99 10.82 4.67
N PRO A 57 -1.84 11.33 5.13
CA PRO A 57 -0.55 10.63 5.02
C PRO A 57 -0.53 9.26 5.69
N GLU A 58 -1.22 9.10 6.83
CA GLU A 58 -1.30 7.84 7.58
C GLU A 58 -2.07 6.75 6.83
N VAL A 59 -2.94 7.14 5.89
CA VAL A 59 -3.62 6.23 4.96
C VAL A 59 -2.75 5.96 3.73
N ALA A 60 -2.11 7.01 3.19
CA ALA A 60 -1.29 6.93 2.00
C ALA A 60 -0.02 6.09 2.21
N TRP A 61 0.67 6.31 3.33
CA TRP A 61 1.96 5.70 3.63
C TRP A 61 1.96 4.16 3.62
N PRO A 62 1.09 3.46 4.37
CA PRO A 62 1.12 2.00 4.42
C PRO A 62 0.76 1.38 3.06
N VAL A 63 -0.19 1.96 2.33
CA VAL A 63 -0.55 1.54 0.98
C VAL A 63 0.64 1.71 0.03
N ASN A 64 1.26 2.89 0.04
CA ASN A 64 2.43 3.18 -0.79
C ASN A 64 3.62 2.28 -0.44
N TYR A 65 3.82 2.00 0.84
CA TYR A 65 4.89 1.14 1.33
C TYR A 65 4.81 -0.26 0.71
N ILE A 66 3.61 -0.85 0.68
CA ILE A 66 3.37 -2.18 0.10
C ILE A 66 3.37 -2.11 -1.42
N ALA A 67 2.57 -1.21 -2.02
CA ALA A 67 2.38 -1.16 -3.47
C ALA A 67 3.68 -0.86 -4.23
N SER A 68 4.56 0.00 -3.69
CA SER A 68 5.87 0.27 -4.31
C SER A 68 6.82 -0.92 -4.26
N ARG A 69 6.86 -1.66 -3.15
CA ARG A 69 7.71 -2.85 -3.00
C ARG A 69 7.18 -4.02 -3.82
N ALA A 70 5.87 -4.19 -3.88
CA ALA A 70 5.23 -5.19 -4.72
C ALA A 70 5.51 -4.90 -6.20
N ALA A 71 5.25 -3.67 -6.68
CA ALA A 71 5.51 -3.28 -8.06
C ALA A 71 7.00 -3.25 -8.43
N GLY A 72 7.88 -3.04 -7.44
CA GLY A 72 9.33 -3.00 -7.60
C GLY A 72 10.00 -4.38 -7.67
N ALA A 73 9.24 -5.47 -7.47
CA ALA A 73 9.76 -6.82 -7.64
C ALA A 73 10.22 -7.07 -9.08
N LYS A 74 11.19 -7.97 -9.26
CA LYS A 74 11.67 -8.34 -10.60
C LYS A 74 10.80 -9.46 -11.16
N TYR A 75 9.83 -9.09 -11.99
CA TYR A 75 8.94 -10.06 -12.65
C TYR A 75 9.68 -10.78 -13.77
N VAL A 76 9.60 -12.11 -13.77
CA VAL A 76 10.23 -13.01 -14.75
C VAL A 76 9.23 -14.02 -15.27
N LEU A 77 9.42 -14.45 -16.52
CA LEU A 77 8.66 -15.53 -17.12
C LEU A 77 9.41 -16.85 -16.89
N LYS A 78 8.72 -17.88 -16.41
CA LYS A 78 9.26 -19.21 -16.16
C LYS A 78 8.42 -20.30 -16.82
N LYS A 79 8.99 -21.49 -16.97
CA LYS A 79 8.27 -22.70 -17.41
C LYS A 79 7.78 -23.50 -16.21
N PHE A 80 6.60 -24.09 -16.31
CA PHE A 80 6.07 -25.00 -15.29
C PHE A 80 6.87 -26.30 -15.14
N ASP A 81 7.58 -26.74 -16.19
CA ASP A 81 8.27 -28.03 -16.19
C ASP A 81 9.50 -28.07 -15.28
N ASP A 82 10.29 -26.98 -15.27
CA ASP A 82 11.63 -26.96 -14.66
C ASP A 82 12.00 -25.62 -14.00
N ASP A 83 11.04 -24.69 -13.86
CA ASP A 83 11.24 -23.33 -13.35
C ASP A 83 12.30 -22.50 -14.09
N SER A 84 12.71 -22.93 -15.28
CA SER A 84 13.71 -22.22 -16.09
C SER A 84 13.16 -20.88 -16.58
N VAL A 85 13.99 -19.84 -16.51
CA VAL A 85 13.63 -18.50 -16.98
C VAL A 85 13.59 -18.45 -18.50
N VAL A 86 12.48 -17.97 -19.04
CA VAL A 86 12.27 -17.81 -20.48
C VAL A 86 12.63 -16.39 -20.90
N TRP A 87 13.79 -16.23 -21.53
CA TRP A 87 14.28 -14.93 -21.98
C TRP A 87 13.72 -14.49 -23.34
N ASN A 88 13.41 -15.45 -24.21
CA ASN A 88 13.12 -15.21 -25.63
C ASN A 88 11.61 -15.14 -25.93
N ASN A 89 10.82 -14.44 -25.10
CA ASN A 89 9.40 -14.22 -25.34
C ASN A 89 9.10 -12.73 -25.54
N GLU A 90 9.10 -12.27 -26.79
CA GLU A 90 8.90 -10.85 -27.12
C GLU A 90 7.57 -10.28 -26.64
N ALA A 91 6.49 -11.08 -26.68
CA ALA A 91 5.16 -10.65 -26.28
C ALA A 91 5.12 -10.35 -24.77
N VAL A 92 5.58 -11.28 -23.94
CA VAL A 92 5.62 -11.09 -22.49
C VAL A 92 6.65 -10.04 -22.09
N ASN A 93 7.82 -10.01 -22.74
CA ASN A 93 8.84 -8.98 -22.47
C ASN A 93 8.29 -7.57 -22.74
N ARG A 94 7.46 -7.39 -23.79
CA ARG A 94 6.79 -6.12 -24.05
C ARG A 94 5.86 -5.73 -22.90
N ILE A 95 5.09 -6.67 -22.36
CA ILE A 95 4.20 -6.46 -21.22
C ILE A 95 4.99 -6.04 -19.98
N LEU A 96 6.07 -6.78 -19.66
CA LEU A 96 6.89 -6.58 -18.46
C LEU A 96 7.76 -5.30 -18.51
N VAL A 97 7.93 -4.68 -19.67
CA VAL A 97 8.64 -3.39 -19.79
C VAL A 97 7.64 -2.25 -19.89
N LYS A 98 6.73 -2.32 -20.86
CA LYS A 98 5.83 -1.23 -21.23
C LYS A 98 4.46 -1.79 -21.63
N PRO A 99 3.60 -2.11 -20.64
CA PRO A 99 2.31 -2.75 -20.88
C PRO A 99 1.35 -1.84 -21.67
N ASN A 100 1.56 -0.52 -21.66
CA ASN A 100 0.79 0.40 -22.48
C ASN A 100 1.62 1.66 -22.85
N SER A 101 1.05 2.53 -23.67
CA SER A 101 1.77 3.72 -24.16
C SER A 101 2.10 4.75 -23.07
N PHE A 102 1.36 4.76 -21.96
CA PHE A 102 1.39 5.81 -20.94
C PHE A 102 2.16 5.41 -19.68
N ASP A 103 2.11 4.14 -19.31
CA ASP A 103 2.63 3.62 -18.06
C ASP A 103 3.65 2.50 -18.30
N THR A 104 4.69 2.47 -17.45
CA THR A 104 5.60 1.34 -17.34
C THR A 104 4.93 0.18 -16.60
N TRP A 105 5.57 -0.99 -16.62
CA TRP A 105 5.11 -2.14 -15.83
C TRP A 105 4.98 -1.80 -14.34
N TYR A 106 6.03 -1.19 -13.78
CA TYR A 106 6.02 -0.70 -12.40
C TYR A 106 4.81 0.18 -12.10
N ARG A 107 4.52 1.18 -12.95
CA ARG A 107 3.41 2.12 -12.71
C ARG A 107 2.04 1.45 -12.82
N THR A 108 1.90 0.51 -13.75
CA THR A 108 0.67 -0.29 -13.92
C THR A 108 0.40 -1.13 -12.68
N LEU A 109 1.42 -1.86 -12.19
CA LEU A 109 1.31 -2.68 -10.99
C LEU A 109 1.13 -1.87 -9.72
N TRP A 110 1.84 -0.75 -9.58
CA TRP A 110 1.67 0.13 -8.44
C TRP A 110 0.22 0.62 -8.35
N LYS A 111 -0.38 1.05 -9.47
CA LYS A 111 -1.80 1.45 -9.51
C LYS A 111 -2.70 0.29 -9.12
N HIS A 112 -2.44 -0.90 -9.65
CA HIS A 112 -3.21 -2.10 -9.37
C HIS A 112 -3.21 -2.43 -7.87
N PHE A 113 -2.04 -2.56 -7.25
CA PHE A 113 -1.93 -2.85 -5.82
C PHE A 113 -2.49 -1.69 -4.98
N ALA A 114 -2.27 -0.44 -5.36
CA ALA A 114 -2.82 0.71 -4.64
C ALA A 114 -4.35 0.72 -4.66
N TYR A 115 -4.99 0.52 -5.82
CA TYR A 115 -6.46 0.43 -5.90
C TYR A 115 -6.98 -0.73 -5.07
N LYS A 116 -6.41 -1.94 -5.21
CA LYS A 116 -6.80 -3.10 -4.40
C LYS A 116 -6.73 -2.80 -2.90
N LEU A 117 -5.63 -2.24 -2.41
CA LEU A 117 -5.44 -1.96 -1.00
C LEU A 117 -6.30 -0.79 -0.47
N VAL A 118 -6.70 0.15 -1.31
CA VAL A 118 -7.48 1.35 -0.93
C VAL A 118 -8.99 1.11 -1.03
N THR A 119 -9.46 0.48 -2.10
CA THR A 119 -10.90 0.30 -2.37
C THR A 119 -11.38 -1.12 -2.12
N GLY A 120 -10.46 -2.08 -2.04
CA GLY A 120 -10.75 -3.51 -2.03
C GLY A 120 -10.80 -4.14 -3.44
N ASN A 121 -10.72 -3.34 -4.50
CA ASN A 121 -10.91 -3.83 -5.87
C ASN A 121 -9.90 -3.19 -6.83
N SER A 122 -9.35 -3.99 -7.74
CA SER A 122 -8.53 -3.49 -8.85
C SER A 122 -8.94 -4.15 -10.15
N PHE A 123 -8.83 -3.39 -11.24
CA PHE A 123 -9.18 -3.84 -12.57
C PHE A 123 -8.02 -3.60 -13.55
N ILE A 124 -7.59 -4.62 -14.28
CA ILE A 124 -6.66 -4.47 -15.41
C ILE A 124 -7.36 -4.90 -16.68
N LYS A 125 -7.47 -3.98 -17.65
CA LYS A 125 -8.03 -4.26 -18.96
C LYS A 125 -6.94 -4.77 -19.90
N ALA A 126 -7.19 -5.90 -20.54
CA ALA A 126 -6.51 -6.34 -21.75
C ALA A 126 -7.18 -5.68 -22.97
N ALA A 127 -6.47 -4.78 -23.64
CA ALA A 127 -6.97 -4.09 -24.82
C ALA A 127 -6.52 -4.82 -26.09
N MET A 128 -7.52 -5.37 -26.80
CA MET A 128 -7.35 -6.08 -28.07
C MET A 128 -8.52 -5.78 -29.01
N SER A 129 -8.39 -6.22 -30.27
CA SER A 129 -9.51 -6.20 -31.22
C SER A 129 -10.63 -7.13 -30.75
N ASP A 130 -11.88 -6.75 -30.97
CA ASP A 130 -13.07 -7.54 -30.58
C ASP A 130 -13.03 -8.95 -31.17
N ALA A 131 -12.38 -9.13 -32.33
CA ALA A 131 -12.20 -10.44 -32.98
C ALA A 131 -11.42 -11.46 -32.14
N PHE A 132 -10.57 -11.00 -31.21
CA PHE A 132 -9.74 -11.86 -30.34
C PHE A 132 -10.21 -11.87 -28.89
N SER A 133 -11.33 -11.21 -28.58
CA SER A 133 -11.84 -11.09 -27.21
C SER A 133 -12.13 -12.45 -26.56
N GLY A 134 -12.38 -13.53 -27.31
CA GLY A 134 -12.58 -14.89 -26.79
C GLY A 134 -11.31 -15.77 -26.80
N ALA A 135 -10.13 -15.21 -27.09
CA ALA A 135 -8.90 -15.97 -27.12
C ALA A 135 -8.49 -16.42 -25.71
N LYS A 136 -8.16 -17.71 -25.54
CA LYS A 136 -7.66 -18.22 -24.26
C LYS A 136 -6.25 -17.76 -23.91
N THR A 137 -5.45 -17.36 -24.90
CA THR A 137 -4.05 -16.92 -24.76
C THR A 137 -3.92 -15.40 -24.95
N LEU A 138 -4.47 -14.61 -24.03
CA LEU A 138 -4.55 -13.16 -24.16
C LEU A 138 -3.18 -12.51 -24.39
N TYR A 139 -2.10 -13.03 -23.78
CA TYR A 139 -0.75 -12.45 -23.91
C TYR A 139 -0.22 -12.43 -25.36
N LYS A 140 -0.74 -13.27 -26.26
CA LYS A 140 -0.34 -13.31 -27.67
C LYS A 140 -1.06 -12.27 -28.52
N TRP A 141 -2.28 -11.88 -28.14
CA TRP A 141 -3.19 -11.08 -28.96
C TRP A 141 -3.46 -9.68 -28.40
N CYS A 142 -3.16 -9.47 -27.13
CA CYS A 142 -3.36 -8.20 -26.47
C CYS A 142 -2.21 -7.24 -26.76
N ASP A 143 -2.55 -6.05 -27.26
CA ASP A 143 -1.56 -5.02 -27.53
C ASP A 143 -1.19 -4.24 -26.25
N ARG A 144 -2.15 -4.09 -25.32
CA ARG A 144 -1.97 -3.21 -24.15
C ARG A 144 -2.71 -3.68 -22.91
N TYR A 145 -2.06 -3.55 -21.76
CA TYR A 145 -2.65 -3.77 -20.44
C TYR A 145 -2.73 -2.44 -19.69
N VAL A 146 -3.93 -2.08 -19.23
CA VAL A 146 -4.20 -0.79 -18.60
C VAL A 146 -4.98 -1.00 -17.31
N THR A 147 -4.44 -0.53 -16.19
CA THR A 147 -5.18 -0.48 -14.92
C THR A 147 -6.31 0.54 -15.05
N LEU A 148 -7.55 0.09 -14.88
CA LEU A 148 -8.73 0.93 -14.88
C LEU A 148 -8.91 1.56 -13.50
N GLU A 149 -9.39 2.80 -13.46
CA GLU A 149 -9.61 3.51 -12.21
C GLU A 149 -10.91 3.03 -11.55
N GLU A 150 -10.80 2.38 -10.38
CA GLU A 150 -11.92 1.69 -9.71
C GLU A 150 -13.21 2.52 -9.61
N PRO A 151 -13.19 3.83 -9.23
CA PRO A 151 -14.42 4.61 -9.06
C PRO A 151 -15.26 4.76 -10.32
N TYR A 152 -14.63 4.56 -11.47
CA TYR A 152 -15.25 4.71 -12.78
C TYR A 152 -15.61 3.35 -13.40
N VAL A 153 -15.33 2.25 -12.70
CA VAL A 153 -15.67 0.88 -13.14
C VAL A 153 -17.03 0.45 -12.60
N THR A 154 -17.94 0.15 -13.53
CA THR A 154 -19.26 -0.44 -13.24
C THR A 154 -19.36 -1.83 -13.87
N ILE A 155 -19.89 -2.79 -13.11
CA ILE A 155 -20.18 -4.15 -13.57
C ILE A 155 -21.65 -4.21 -14.00
N GLU A 156 -21.92 -4.64 -15.23
CA GLU A 156 -23.28 -4.96 -15.68
C GLU A 156 -23.44 -6.48 -15.72
N TYR A 157 -24.45 -6.97 -14.99
CA TYR A 157 -24.76 -8.38 -14.89
C TYR A 157 -25.78 -8.82 -15.93
N LYS A 158 -25.71 -10.09 -16.32
CA LYS A 158 -26.72 -10.68 -17.20
C LYS A 158 -28.08 -10.70 -16.50
N ARG A 159 -29.18 -10.47 -17.24
CA ARG A 159 -30.55 -10.54 -16.68
C ARG A 159 -30.90 -11.90 -16.11
N GLN A 160 -30.37 -12.96 -16.73
CA GLN A 160 -30.38 -14.32 -16.21
C GLN A 160 -28.93 -14.62 -15.82
N MET A 161 -28.57 -14.29 -14.58
CA MET A 161 -27.24 -14.55 -14.07
C MET A 161 -27.06 -16.06 -13.94
N GLY A 162 -25.91 -16.58 -14.41
CA GLY A 162 -25.46 -17.90 -13.99
C GLY A 162 -25.42 -17.99 -12.47
N ASP A 163 -25.60 -19.19 -11.93
CA ASP A 163 -25.46 -19.40 -10.49
C ASP A 163 -24.01 -19.13 -10.09
N ILE A 164 -23.79 -18.04 -9.36
CA ILE A 164 -22.45 -17.65 -8.87
C ILE A 164 -21.86 -18.68 -7.90
N TYR A 165 -22.71 -19.54 -7.33
CA TYR A 165 -22.30 -20.64 -6.46
C TYR A 165 -22.31 -22.00 -7.19
N GLY A 166 -22.67 -22.01 -8.47
CA GLY A 166 -22.68 -23.17 -9.35
C GLY A 166 -21.45 -23.25 -10.26
N VAL A 167 -21.51 -24.10 -11.27
CA VAL A 167 -20.46 -24.22 -12.29
C VAL A 167 -20.70 -23.13 -13.35
N SER A 168 -20.26 -21.91 -13.04
CA SER A 168 -20.39 -20.73 -13.91
C SER A 168 -19.06 -20.02 -14.04
N ASP A 169 -18.70 -19.62 -15.26
CA ASP A 169 -17.55 -18.74 -15.50
C ASP A 169 -17.95 -17.27 -15.33
N VAL A 170 -16.97 -16.36 -15.26
CA VAL A 170 -17.23 -14.91 -15.11
C VAL A 170 -18.14 -14.38 -16.21
N GLU A 171 -18.02 -14.91 -17.44
CA GLU A 171 -18.85 -14.53 -18.58
C GLU A 171 -20.30 -15.02 -18.47
N ASP A 172 -20.61 -16.02 -17.65
CA ASP A 172 -21.98 -16.49 -17.39
C ASP A 172 -22.74 -15.58 -16.42
N VAL A 173 -22.00 -14.79 -15.64
CA VAL A 173 -22.54 -13.92 -14.59
C VAL A 173 -22.51 -12.45 -15.05
N VAL A 174 -21.37 -12.02 -15.57
CA VAL A 174 -21.11 -10.63 -16.00
C VAL A 174 -21.41 -10.50 -17.48
N GLN A 175 -22.23 -9.52 -17.84
CA GLN A 175 -22.51 -9.19 -19.24
C GLN A 175 -21.37 -8.37 -19.84
N CYS A 176 -20.95 -7.31 -19.14
CA CYS A 176 -19.81 -6.48 -19.52
C CYS A 176 -19.37 -5.57 -18.37
N TYR A 177 -18.16 -5.04 -18.50
CA TYR A 177 -17.66 -3.94 -17.67
C TYR A 177 -17.77 -2.62 -18.42
N TYR A 178 -17.94 -1.53 -17.69
CA TYR A 178 -17.80 -0.18 -18.22
C TYR A 178 -16.79 0.59 -17.42
N HIS A 179 -16.04 1.44 -18.11
CA HIS A 179 -15.15 2.42 -17.51
C HIS A 179 -15.49 3.79 -18.08
N ASP A 180 -16.20 4.61 -17.30
CA ASP A 180 -16.79 5.86 -17.78
C ASP A 180 -16.52 7.03 -16.83
N TYR A 181 -16.00 8.12 -17.39
CA TYR A 181 -15.78 9.40 -16.73
C TYR A 181 -17.00 10.34 -16.81
N GLY A 182 -18.14 9.85 -17.30
CA GLY A 182 -19.39 10.59 -17.48
C GLY A 182 -19.39 11.54 -18.67
N GLN A 183 -18.36 11.52 -19.51
CA GLN A 183 -18.18 12.45 -20.63
C GLN A 183 -18.16 11.77 -22.01
N PHE A 184 -18.08 10.44 -22.07
CA PHE A 184 -17.89 9.70 -23.32
C PHE A 184 -18.96 8.64 -23.53
N VAL A 185 -19.05 8.13 -24.76
CA VAL A 185 -19.92 6.98 -25.08
C VAL A 185 -19.46 5.79 -24.24
N ARG A 186 -20.39 5.25 -23.43
CA ARG A 186 -20.18 4.03 -22.64
C ARG A 186 -19.81 2.89 -23.58
N ARG A 187 -18.54 2.48 -23.58
CA ARG A 187 -18.08 1.33 -24.38
C ARG A 187 -18.07 0.09 -23.49
N PRO A 188 -18.85 -0.95 -23.83
CA PRO A 188 -18.81 -2.20 -23.08
C PRO A 188 -17.44 -2.86 -23.28
N ILE A 189 -16.91 -3.41 -22.21
CA ILE A 189 -15.69 -4.22 -22.21
C ILE A 189 -16.10 -5.64 -21.89
N ALA A 190 -15.68 -6.59 -22.74
CA ALA A 190 -16.01 -8.00 -22.56
C ALA A 190 -15.46 -8.51 -21.22
N PRO A 191 -16.21 -9.37 -20.48
CA PRO A 191 -15.82 -9.83 -19.15
C PRO A 191 -14.41 -10.44 -19.09
N GLN A 192 -14.10 -11.30 -20.06
CA GLN A 192 -12.82 -12.00 -20.18
C GLN A 192 -11.63 -11.09 -20.52
N CYS A 193 -11.89 -9.85 -20.95
CA CYS A 193 -10.84 -8.85 -21.19
C CYS A 193 -10.51 -8.02 -19.94
N VAL A 194 -11.12 -8.32 -18.79
CA VAL A 194 -10.90 -7.59 -17.54
C VAL A 194 -10.43 -8.57 -16.46
N PHE A 195 -9.19 -8.35 -16.02
CA PHE A 195 -8.70 -8.95 -14.79
C PHE A 195 -9.26 -8.17 -13.61
N HIS A 196 -10.19 -8.79 -12.88
CA HIS A 196 -10.73 -8.24 -11.64
C HIS A 196 -10.07 -8.93 -10.46
N ASP A 197 -9.25 -8.18 -9.73
CA ASP A 197 -8.59 -8.65 -8.52
C ASP A 197 -9.24 -8.01 -7.30
N VAL A 198 -9.66 -8.86 -6.37
CA VAL A 198 -10.39 -8.49 -5.15
C VAL A 198 -9.56 -8.75 -3.91
N ASP A 199 -9.76 -7.91 -2.91
CA ASP A 199 -9.13 -8.04 -1.62
C ASP A 199 -9.90 -9.02 -0.71
N ASP A 200 -9.21 -9.68 0.23
CA ASP A 200 -9.74 -10.74 1.11
C ASP A 200 -10.59 -10.20 2.27
N THR A 201 -11.56 -9.36 1.92
CA THR A 201 -12.43 -8.69 2.88
C THR A 201 -13.83 -9.28 2.86
N PHE A 202 -14.42 -9.41 4.04
CA PHE A 202 -15.76 -9.97 4.17
C PHE A 202 -16.83 -8.94 3.80
N GLY A 203 -17.79 -9.38 2.98
CA GLY A 203 -19.01 -8.66 2.65
C GLY A 203 -18.96 -7.93 1.32
N PHE A 204 -20.15 -7.75 0.74
CA PHE A 204 -20.36 -7.10 -0.55
C PHE A 204 -20.21 -5.58 -0.44
N TYR A 205 -19.48 -4.97 -1.37
CA TYR A 205 -19.46 -3.50 -1.48
C TYR A 205 -20.76 -3.01 -2.10
N ASN A 206 -21.54 -2.21 -1.35
CA ASN A 206 -22.83 -1.68 -1.79
C ASN A 206 -23.82 -2.76 -2.33
N GLY A 207 -23.71 -4.01 -1.85
CA GLY A 207 -24.54 -5.12 -2.31
C GLY A 207 -24.13 -5.74 -3.66
N ASP A 208 -22.98 -5.35 -4.21
CA ASP A 208 -22.38 -5.98 -5.39
C ASP A 208 -21.69 -7.30 -4.98
N PRO A 209 -22.13 -8.45 -5.52
CA PRO A 209 -21.62 -9.77 -5.12
C PRO A 209 -20.18 -10.04 -5.52
N LEU A 210 -19.64 -9.28 -6.49
CA LEU A 210 -18.28 -9.48 -7.01
C LEU A 210 -17.30 -8.44 -6.47
N LYS A 211 -17.75 -7.32 -5.90
CA LYS A 211 -16.87 -6.31 -5.30
C LYS A 211 -16.65 -6.51 -3.80
N ALA A 212 -15.39 -6.47 -3.42
CA ALA A 212 -14.92 -6.49 -2.04
C ALA A 212 -14.98 -5.10 -1.39
N LYS A 213 -15.06 -5.07 -0.06
CA LYS A 213 -15.13 -3.82 0.73
C LYS A 213 -13.75 -3.45 1.23
N SER A 214 -13.31 -2.20 1.01
CA SER A 214 -12.00 -1.73 1.51
C SER A 214 -11.69 -2.09 2.96
N ARG A 215 -10.45 -2.55 3.22
CA ARG A 215 -9.89 -2.76 4.58
C ARG A 215 -9.97 -1.50 5.45
N LEU A 216 -9.90 -0.32 4.84
CA LEU A 216 -9.99 0.98 5.54
C LEU A 216 -11.33 1.19 6.25
N CYS A 217 -12.38 0.45 5.86
CA CYS A 217 -13.65 0.46 6.59
C CYS A 217 -13.51 0.03 8.05
N SER A 218 -12.56 -0.87 8.36
CA SER A 218 -12.33 -1.34 9.73
C SER A 218 -11.72 -0.27 10.65
N VAL A 219 -10.99 0.70 10.07
CA VAL A 219 -10.26 1.75 10.78
C VAL A 219 -10.85 3.14 10.55
N LEU A 220 -12.08 3.23 10.02
CA LEU A 220 -12.74 4.50 9.72
C LEU A 220 -12.82 5.44 10.94
N LYS A 221 -12.95 4.86 12.15
CA LYS A 221 -12.95 5.62 13.41
C LYS A 221 -11.58 6.25 13.70
N ALA A 222 -10.49 5.50 13.55
CA ALA A 222 -9.14 6.03 13.70
C ALA A 222 -8.84 7.13 12.66
N ILE A 223 -9.26 6.93 11.41
CA ILE A 223 -9.14 7.97 10.37
C ILE A 223 -9.95 9.23 10.73
N SER A 224 -11.15 9.05 11.29
CA SER A 224 -11.99 10.17 11.71
C SER A 224 -11.37 10.95 12.88
N ASN A 225 -10.76 10.25 13.84
CA ASN A 225 -10.00 10.86 14.92
C ASN A 225 -8.81 11.68 14.39
N LEU A 226 -8.00 11.11 13.49
CA LEU A 226 -6.88 11.80 12.86
C LEU A 226 -7.30 13.11 12.20
N ILE A 227 -8.38 13.08 11.43
CA ILE A 227 -8.87 14.28 10.73
C ILE A 227 -9.31 15.34 11.74
N ALA A 228 -10.04 14.94 12.79
CA ALA A 228 -10.43 15.86 13.85
C ALA A 228 -9.22 16.46 14.59
N VAL A 229 -8.18 15.66 14.84
CA VAL A 229 -6.92 16.13 15.44
C VAL A 229 -6.23 17.14 14.53
N TYR A 230 -6.15 16.87 13.23
CA TYR A 230 -5.54 17.79 12.26
C TYR A 230 -6.29 19.13 12.18
N GLU A 231 -7.61 19.09 12.12
CA GLU A 231 -8.45 20.28 12.11
C GLU A 231 -8.33 21.07 13.42
N ALA A 232 -8.41 20.40 14.57
CA ALA A 232 -8.27 21.03 15.87
C ALA A 232 -6.91 21.72 16.02
N ARG A 233 -5.82 21.04 15.63
CA ARG A 233 -4.47 21.61 15.61
C ARG A 233 -4.42 22.85 14.73
N ASN A 234 -4.94 22.78 13.50
CA ASN A 234 -4.96 23.93 12.59
C ASN A 234 -5.69 25.13 13.19
N VAL A 235 -6.88 24.91 13.76
CA VAL A 235 -7.69 25.97 14.39
C VAL A 235 -6.97 26.57 15.60
N ILE A 236 -6.36 25.76 16.46
CA ILE A 236 -5.60 26.25 17.61
C ILE A 236 -4.37 27.06 17.15
N TYR A 237 -3.64 26.61 16.12
CA TYR A 237 -2.47 27.36 15.65
C TYR A 237 -2.83 28.68 14.96
N VAL A 238 -3.86 28.67 14.12
CA VAL A 238 -4.20 29.83 13.27
C VAL A 238 -5.09 30.82 14.01
N LYS A 239 -6.09 30.33 14.75
CA LYS A 239 -7.12 31.18 15.38
C LYS A 239 -7.00 31.24 16.90
N ARG A 240 -6.22 30.35 17.53
CA ARG A 240 -6.03 30.20 18.99
C ARG A 240 -7.32 29.96 19.82
N GLY A 241 -8.47 29.83 19.17
CA GLY A 241 -9.76 29.62 19.81
C GLY A 241 -10.18 30.76 20.75
N GLY A 242 -11.14 30.47 21.64
CA GLY A 242 -11.48 31.37 22.74
C GLY A 242 -10.37 31.36 23.78
N LEU A 243 -9.56 32.43 23.82
CA LEU A 243 -8.36 32.50 24.66
C LEU A 243 -8.66 32.50 26.16
N GLY A 244 -9.76 33.14 26.57
CA GLY A 244 -10.10 33.34 27.97
C GLY A 244 -11.06 34.49 28.19
N TRP A 245 -11.39 34.71 29.46
CA TRP A 245 -12.22 35.82 29.91
C TRP A 245 -11.38 36.85 30.66
N LEU A 246 -11.63 38.12 30.38
CA LEU A 246 -11.18 39.21 31.24
C LEU A 246 -12.22 39.40 32.35
N VAL A 247 -11.78 39.22 33.59
CA VAL A 247 -12.61 39.30 34.79
C VAL A 247 -12.09 40.43 35.68
N SER A 248 -13.00 41.22 36.24
CA SER A 248 -12.65 42.24 37.23
C SER A 248 -12.33 41.59 38.56
N GLU A 249 -11.19 41.96 39.15
CA GLU A 249 -10.83 41.60 40.53
C GLU A 249 -11.13 42.73 41.54
N MET A 250 -11.89 43.75 41.12
CA MET A 250 -12.30 44.82 42.03
C MET A 250 -13.24 44.26 43.09
N ALA A 251 -12.96 44.54 44.36
CA ALA A 251 -13.79 44.17 45.50
C ALA A 251 -14.18 45.42 46.29
N ASP A 252 -15.47 45.55 46.58
CA ASP A 252 -16.02 46.54 47.51
C ASP A 252 -16.37 45.84 48.85
N ASP A 253 -16.79 46.59 49.87
CA ASP A 253 -17.11 46.06 51.23
C ASP A 253 -18.20 44.95 51.26
N MET A 254 -18.88 44.72 50.13
CA MET A 254 -19.93 43.70 49.94
C MET A 254 -19.55 42.57 48.96
N GLY A 255 -18.33 42.55 48.42
CA GLY A 255 -17.82 41.48 47.54
C GLY A 255 -17.33 41.95 46.16
N SER A 256 -17.19 41.02 45.21
CA SER A 256 -16.64 41.26 43.88
C SER A 256 -17.55 42.12 42.99
N ARG A 257 -17.01 43.19 42.37
CA ARG A 257 -17.73 44.10 41.47
C ARG A 257 -17.54 43.74 40.00
N ALA A 258 -18.64 43.58 39.27
CA ALA A 258 -18.62 43.34 37.83
C ALA A 258 -18.29 44.63 37.04
N LEU A 259 -17.67 44.47 35.86
CA LEU A 259 -17.44 45.58 34.93
C LEU A 259 -18.76 46.13 34.38
N THR A 260 -18.91 47.45 34.41
CA THR A 260 -20.01 48.17 33.76
C THR A 260 -19.89 48.12 32.24
N SER A 261 -21.00 48.38 31.53
CA SER A 261 -21.03 48.38 30.06
C SER A 261 -20.08 49.43 29.45
N THR A 262 -19.85 50.53 30.15
CA THR A 262 -18.96 51.62 29.69
C THR A 262 -17.50 51.24 29.85
N GLU A 263 -17.10 50.71 31.01
CA GLU A 263 -15.74 50.21 31.26
C GLU A 263 -15.35 49.11 30.25
N LYS A 264 -16.28 48.19 29.94
CA LYS A 264 -16.05 47.14 28.92
C LYS A 264 -15.72 47.73 27.55
N LYS A 265 -16.42 48.79 27.13
CA LYS A 265 -16.19 49.43 25.83
C LYS A 265 -14.84 50.15 25.81
N GLN A 266 -14.50 50.88 26.87
CA GLN A 266 -13.21 51.57 26.99
C GLN A 266 -12.04 50.60 26.92
N ILE A 267 -12.08 49.51 27.69
CA ILE A 267 -11.03 48.48 27.69
C ILE A 267 -10.84 47.86 26.29
N LEU A 268 -11.94 47.59 25.58
CA LEU A 268 -11.87 47.03 24.21
C LEU A 268 -11.29 48.03 23.21
N GLU A 269 -11.66 49.32 23.29
CA GLU A 269 -11.13 50.35 22.41
C GLU A 269 -9.64 50.64 22.65
N GLU A 270 -9.21 50.69 23.91
CA GLU A 270 -7.80 50.87 24.28
C GLU A 270 -6.96 49.68 23.84
N ALA A 271 -7.46 48.46 24.06
CA ALA A 271 -6.78 47.25 23.61
C ALA A 271 -6.65 47.18 22.07
N ASP A 272 -7.67 47.60 21.32
CA ASP A 272 -7.63 47.55 19.85
C ASP A 272 -6.71 48.63 19.25
N LYS A 273 -6.73 49.85 19.81
CA LYS A 273 -5.97 50.99 19.31
C LYS A 273 -4.50 50.97 19.75
N MET A 274 -4.23 50.67 21.02
CA MET A 274 -2.90 50.89 21.61
C MET A 274 -2.11 49.60 21.83
N TYR A 275 -2.72 48.42 21.85
CA TYR A 275 -2.04 47.18 22.19
C TYR A 275 -1.92 46.22 21.00
N GLY A 276 -0.74 45.62 20.82
CA GLY A 276 -0.50 44.57 19.81
C GLY A 276 0.82 44.71 19.05
N PHE A 277 0.93 44.01 17.92
CA PHE A 277 2.12 44.00 17.05
C PHE A 277 1.82 44.76 15.75
N GLY A 278 2.48 45.90 15.54
CA GLY A 278 2.32 46.78 14.38
C GLY A 278 2.85 48.19 14.64
N GLU A 279 2.99 48.99 13.59
CA GLU A 279 3.42 50.39 13.71
C GLU A 279 2.35 51.21 14.47
N GLY A 280 2.76 51.92 15.53
CA GLY A 280 1.84 52.68 16.40
C GLY A 280 1.18 51.89 17.54
N LYS A 281 1.53 50.61 17.74
CA LYS A 281 1.03 49.78 18.86
C LYS A 281 2.13 49.49 19.89
N TYR A 282 1.74 49.44 21.16
CA TYR A 282 2.60 49.08 22.28
C TYR A 282 2.54 47.58 22.59
N PRO A 283 3.67 46.96 22.99
CA PRO A 283 3.74 45.54 23.33
C PRO A 283 3.19 45.19 24.73
N TYR A 284 2.83 46.19 25.53
CA TYR A 284 2.23 46.03 26.86
C TYR A 284 0.91 46.79 26.94
N GLY A 285 -0.10 46.17 27.57
CA GLY A 285 -1.39 46.79 27.85
C GLY A 285 -1.36 47.47 29.22
N ILE A 286 -1.91 48.68 29.32
CA ILE A 286 -2.04 49.42 30.56
C ILE A 286 -3.55 49.50 30.85
N SER A 287 -3.95 49.19 32.10
CA SER A 287 -5.35 49.22 32.53
C SER A 287 -5.43 49.86 33.91
N ASP A 288 -6.35 50.81 34.08
CA ASP A 288 -6.62 51.46 35.37
C ASP A 288 -7.48 50.58 36.30
N VAL A 289 -8.08 49.51 35.77
CA VAL A 289 -8.88 48.55 36.52
C VAL A 289 -8.05 47.29 36.79
N LYS A 290 -8.14 46.75 38.01
CA LYS A 290 -7.53 45.46 38.36
C LYS A 290 -8.24 44.33 37.62
N LEU A 291 -7.62 43.86 36.54
CA LEU A 291 -8.13 42.81 35.68
C LEU A 291 -7.33 41.53 35.86
N SER A 292 -8.02 40.39 35.78
CA SER A 292 -7.43 39.07 35.72
C SER A 292 -7.89 38.36 34.45
N PHE A 293 -6.94 37.73 33.76
CA PHE A 293 -7.24 36.96 32.56
C PHE A 293 -7.38 35.49 32.92
N VAL A 294 -8.62 35.00 32.95
CA VAL A 294 -8.91 33.58 33.15
C VAL A 294 -8.78 32.89 31.81
N ARG A 295 -7.64 32.23 31.60
CA ARG A 295 -7.36 31.45 30.40
C ARG A 295 -8.29 30.24 30.33
N THR A 296 -9.07 30.12 29.26
CA THR A 296 -10.01 28.99 29.05
C THR A 296 -9.68 28.13 27.85
N ASN A 297 -8.64 28.45 27.07
CA ASN A 297 -8.23 27.59 25.97
C ASN A 297 -7.51 26.33 26.51
N LEU A 298 -7.87 25.18 25.95
CA LEU A 298 -7.12 23.95 26.14
C LEU A 298 -5.73 24.11 25.50
N SER A 299 -4.68 23.74 26.23
CA SER A 299 -3.35 23.75 25.63
C SER A 299 -3.17 22.51 24.75
N ILE A 300 -2.32 22.63 23.72
CA ILE A 300 -1.98 21.51 22.84
C ILE A 300 -1.32 20.38 23.64
N THR A 301 -0.60 20.73 24.71
CA THR A 301 0.01 19.76 25.62
C THR A 301 -1.05 18.93 26.34
N ASP A 302 -2.14 19.55 26.79
CA ASP A 302 -3.21 18.84 27.51
C ASP A 302 -4.01 17.90 26.59
N LEU A 303 -4.10 18.24 25.30
CA LEU A 303 -4.82 17.45 24.29
C LEU A 303 -4.00 16.28 23.72
N GLN A 304 -2.69 16.23 23.99
CA GLN A 304 -1.76 15.20 23.49
C GLN A 304 -1.96 14.77 22.02
N PRO A 305 -2.15 15.70 21.06
CA PRO A 305 -2.56 15.33 19.71
C PRO A 305 -1.49 14.55 18.94
N PHE A 306 -0.22 14.65 19.34
CA PHE A 306 0.87 13.90 18.72
C PHE A 306 0.83 12.41 19.08
N ASP A 307 0.47 12.10 20.33
CA ASP A 307 0.36 10.71 20.82
C ASP A 307 -0.85 10.04 20.16
N GLU A 308 -1.98 10.75 20.06
CA GLU A 308 -3.18 10.28 19.34
C GLU A 308 -2.87 10.02 17.86
N THR A 309 -2.18 10.96 17.20
CA THR A 309 -1.80 10.80 15.78
C THR A 309 -0.96 9.54 15.57
N LEU A 310 -0.01 9.26 16.47
CA LEU A 310 0.83 8.06 16.39
C LEU A 310 0.02 6.79 16.66
N ALA A 311 -0.88 6.81 17.65
CA ALA A 311 -1.73 5.68 17.98
C ALA A 311 -2.64 5.30 16.81
N ASP A 312 -3.30 6.28 16.19
CA ASP A 312 -4.15 6.04 15.03
C ASP A 312 -3.33 5.59 13.81
N ALA A 313 -2.14 6.17 13.58
CA ALA A 313 -1.24 5.73 12.51
C ALA A 313 -0.82 4.25 12.69
N VAL A 314 -0.57 3.83 13.93
CA VAL A 314 -0.28 2.43 14.27
C VAL A 314 -1.46 1.52 13.96
N VAL A 315 -2.68 1.92 14.31
CA VAL A 315 -3.90 1.16 14.01
C VAL A 315 -4.10 1.01 12.50
N ILE A 316 -3.90 2.09 11.73
CA ILE A 316 -4.04 2.07 10.27
C ILE A 316 -2.93 1.24 9.61
N ALA A 317 -1.68 1.33 10.06
CA ALA A 317 -0.59 0.48 9.55
C ALA A 317 -0.82 -1.00 9.89
N GLY A 318 -1.39 -1.28 11.06
CA GLY A 318 -1.65 -2.63 11.56
C GLY A 318 -2.58 -3.45 10.66
N ILE A 319 -3.61 -2.85 10.06
CA ILE A 319 -4.50 -3.57 9.13
C ILE A 319 -3.83 -4.02 7.83
N TYR A 320 -2.69 -3.40 7.50
CA TYR A 320 -1.86 -3.77 6.36
C TYR A 320 -0.70 -4.70 6.77
N GLY A 321 -0.65 -5.15 8.02
CA GLY A 321 0.40 -6.03 8.54
C GLY A 321 1.75 -5.33 8.71
N ILE A 322 1.78 -4.00 8.78
CA ILE A 322 3.01 -3.22 8.92
C ILE A 322 3.31 -2.96 10.40
N PRO A 323 4.47 -3.40 10.94
CA PRO A 323 4.82 -3.19 12.33
C PRO A 323 4.99 -1.69 12.69
N PRO A 324 4.63 -1.28 13.92
CA PRO A 324 4.79 0.09 14.42
C PRO A 324 6.22 0.65 14.32
N VAL A 325 7.22 -0.24 14.33
CA VAL A 325 8.64 0.10 14.27
C VAL A 325 9.03 0.75 12.94
N LEU A 326 8.29 0.47 11.86
CA LEU A 326 8.53 1.04 10.54
C LEU A 326 7.84 2.39 10.33
N ILE A 327 6.92 2.76 11.22
CA ILE A 327 6.20 4.04 11.13
C ILE A 327 7.17 5.17 11.48
N PRO A 328 7.31 6.20 10.62
CA PRO A 328 8.19 7.33 10.88
C PRO A 328 7.80 8.03 12.18
N ARG A 329 8.72 8.05 13.15
CA ARG A 329 8.52 8.69 14.46
C ARG A 329 9.82 9.31 14.98
N LYS A 330 9.67 10.22 15.95
CA LYS A 330 10.80 10.95 16.55
C LYS A 330 11.75 10.02 17.32
N ASP A 331 11.20 9.02 18.00
CA ASP A 331 11.96 8.04 18.77
C ASP A 331 12.29 6.84 17.87
N GLN A 332 13.40 6.95 17.13
CA GLN A 332 13.80 5.93 16.18
C GLN A 332 14.25 4.65 16.87
N SER A 333 13.79 3.51 16.36
CA SER A 333 14.33 2.19 16.67
C SER A 333 15.74 2.04 16.07
N THR A 334 16.57 1.19 16.67
CA THR A 334 17.87 0.82 16.10
C THR A 334 17.72 0.24 14.69
N TYR A 335 18.71 0.48 13.81
CA TYR A 335 18.69 0.04 12.41
C TYR A 335 18.42 -1.47 12.24
N SER A 336 19.01 -2.30 13.12
CA SER A 336 18.78 -3.76 13.12
C SER A 336 17.31 -4.15 13.30
N ASN A 337 16.58 -3.42 14.15
CA ASN A 337 15.18 -3.69 14.42
C ASN A 337 14.29 -3.28 13.23
N GLN A 338 14.70 -2.25 12.49
CA GLN A 338 13.99 -1.82 11.27
C GLN A 338 14.18 -2.84 10.14
N ALA A 339 15.41 -3.31 9.90
CA ALA A 339 15.68 -4.32 8.87
C ALA A 339 14.92 -5.63 9.14
N ASN A 340 14.88 -6.09 10.39
CA ASN A 340 14.12 -7.28 10.77
C ASN A 340 12.60 -7.09 10.60
N ALA A 341 12.09 -5.91 10.97
CA ALA A 341 10.68 -5.59 10.75
C ALA A 341 10.33 -5.53 9.26
N GLU A 342 11.21 -4.97 8.42
CA GLU A 342 11.02 -4.93 6.97
C GLU A 342 11.05 -6.34 6.36
N LYS A 343 11.99 -7.20 6.77
CA LYS A 343 12.02 -8.63 6.39
C LYS A 343 10.70 -9.32 6.72
N ALA A 344 10.16 -9.08 7.93
CA ALA A 344 8.88 -9.64 8.35
C ALA A 344 7.71 -9.18 7.44
N VAL A 345 7.66 -7.92 7.03
CA VAL A 345 6.64 -7.42 6.09
C VAL A 345 6.77 -8.05 4.71
N TYR A 346 8.00 -8.22 4.20
CA TYR A 346 8.20 -8.91 2.93
C TYR A 346 7.69 -10.35 2.97
N SER A 347 8.08 -11.10 4.00
CA SER A 347 7.71 -12.51 4.12
C SER A 347 6.22 -12.74 4.41
N SER A 348 5.58 -11.87 5.19
CA SER A 348 4.18 -12.07 5.63
C SER A 348 3.14 -11.39 4.74
N VAL A 349 3.49 -10.30 4.04
CA VAL A 349 2.53 -9.48 3.28
C VAL A 349 2.92 -9.38 1.81
N ILE A 350 4.11 -8.87 1.49
CA ILE A 350 4.45 -8.47 0.11
C ILE A 350 4.64 -9.69 -0.80
N ILE A 351 5.43 -10.67 -0.38
CA ILE A 351 5.71 -11.87 -1.19
C ILE A 351 4.42 -12.66 -1.45
N PRO A 352 3.58 -12.99 -0.45
CA PRO A 352 2.31 -13.68 -0.70
C PRO A 352 1.37 -12.89 -1.61
N LEU A 353 1.27 -11.56 -1.43
CA LEU A 353 0.45 -10.69 -2.27
C LEU A 353 0.88 -10.75 -3.74
N VAL A 354 2.20 -10.66 -3.99
CA VAL A 354 2.75 -10.68 -5.34
C VAL A 354 2.66 -12.08 -5.97
N GLN A 355 2.92 -13.14 -5.21
CA GLN A 355 2.81 -14.52 -5.70
C GLN A 355 1.38 -14.85 -6.13
N ARG A 356 0.38 -14.45 -5.34
CA ARG A 356 -1.03 -14.60 -5.70
C ARG A 356 -1.35 -13.82 -6.97
N PHE A 357 -0.94 -12.56 -7.06
CA PHE A 357 -1.09 -11.76 -8.26
C PHE A 357 -0.47 -12.47 -9.48
N CYS A 358 0.76 -12.97 -9.36
CA CYS A 358 1.45 -13.68 -10.43
C CYS A 358 0.68 -14.92 -10.89
N GLN A 359 0.12 -15.71 -9.97
CA GLN A 359 -0.69 -16.89 -10.28
C GLN A 359 -1.98 -16.53 -11.01
N GLU A 360 -2.77 -15.61 -10.45
CA GLU A 360 -4.05 -15.20 -11.02
C GLU A 360 -3.86 -14.48 -12.36
N PHE A 361 -2.83 -13.63 -12.45
CA PHE A 361 -2.51 -12.92 -13.69
C PHE A 361 -1.93 -13.85 -14.76
N THR A 362 -1.18 -14.89 -14.38
CA THR A 362 -0.75 -15.98 -15.30
C THR A 362 -1.95 -16.64 -15.96
N HIS A 363 -2.96 -17.00 -15.15
CA HIS A 363 -4.19 -17.60 -15.64
C HIS A 363 -4.99 -16.64 -16.54
N PHE A 364 -5.16 -15.39 -16.11
CA PHE A 364 -5.81 -14.35 -16.91
C PHE A 364 -5.13 -14.14 -18.28
N LEU A 365 -3.80 -14.12 -18.31
CA LEU A 365 -3.03 -13.99 -19.54
C LEU A 365 -3.10 -15.22 -20.45
N GLY A 366 -3.48 -16.38 -19.91
CA GLY A 366 -3.46 -17.67 -20.61
C GLY A 366 -2.06 -18.22 -20.84
N LEU A 367 -1.11 -17.88 -19.96
CA LEU A 367 0.27 -18.39 -20.04
C LEU A 367 0.35 -19.88 -19.65
N ASP A 368 -0.57 -20.31 -18.77
CA ASP A 368 -0.76 -21.69 -18.35
C ASP A 368 -1.00 -22.65 -19.54
N GLN A 369 -1.74 -22.19 -20.56
CA GLN A 369 -2.02 -22.95 -21.77
C GLN A 369 -0.76 -23.31 -22.58
N ASP A 370 0.33 -22.55 -22.40
CA ASP A 370 1.61 -22.77 -23.08
C ASP A 370 2.70 -23.30 -22.12
N GLY A 371 2.33 -23.75 -20.92
CA GLY A 371 3.29 -24.26 -19.93
C GLY A 371 4.17 -23.17 -19.30
N LEU A 372 3.72 -21.92 -19.30
CA LEU A 372 4.45 -20.76 -18.80
C LEU A 372 3.76 -20.14 -17.58
N TYR A 373 4.53 -19.51 -16.70
CA TYR A 373 3.99 -18.72 -15.60
C TYR A 373 4.85 -17.50 -15.27
N LEU A 374 4.21 -16.48 -14.70
CA LEU A 374 4.89 -15.32 -14.15
C LEU A 374 5.34 -15.60 -12.73
N ASP A 375 6.56 -15.20 -12.41
CA ASP A 375 7.11 -15.22 -11.07
C ASP A 375 7.72 -13.87 -10.72
N ALA A 376 7.91 -13.61 -9.42
CA ALA A 376 8.54 -12.40 -8.93
C ALA A 376 9.78 -12.74 -8.11
N ASP A 377 10.93 -12.29 -8.60
CA ASP A 377 12.20 -12.43 -7.93
C ASP A 377 12.46 -11.24 -6.99
N PHE A 378 12.71 -11.57 -5.72
CA PHE A 378 13.06 -10.63 -4.64
C PHE A 378 14.54 -10.73 -4.23
N SER A 379 15.39 -11.39 -5.02
CA SER A 379 16.82 -11.57 -4.74
C SER A 379 17.59 -10.27 -4.55
N GLY A 380 17.18 -9.19 -5.24
CA GLY A 380 17.80 -7.87 -5.13
C GLY A 380 17.43 -7.09 -3.87
N VAL A 381 16.58 -7.61 -2.98
CA VAL A 381 16.14 -6.91 -1.78
C VAL A 381 17.12 -7.16 -0.63
N ASP A 382 17.84 -6.12 -0.20
CA ASP A 382 18.91 -6.20 0.80
C ASP A 382 18.46 -6.85 2.13
N CYS A 383 17.28 -6.50 2.64
CA CYS A 383 16.79 -7.05 3.91
C CYS A 383 16.45 -8.56 3.85
N LEU A 384 16.26 -9.10 2.64
CA LEU A 384 16.04 -10.53 2.43
C LEU A 384 17.35 -11.31 2.24
N GLN A 385 18.44 -10.65 1.83
CA GLN A 385 19.74 -11.31 1.61
C GLN A 385 20.33 -11.87 2.91
N ALA A 386 20.14 -11.19 4.04
CA ALA A 386 20.57 -11.71 5.35
C ALA A 386 19.91 -13.07 5.67
N GLY A 387 18.62 -13.20 5.39
CA GLY A 387 17.90 -14.47 5.53
C GLY A 387 18.37 -15.53 4.55
N LYS A 388 18.66 -15.15 3.29
CA LYS A 388 19.23 -16.09 2.31
C LYS A 388 20.58 -16.63 2.74
N LYS A 389 21.42 -15.83 3.40
CA LYS A 389 22.70 -16.32 3.94
C LYS A 389 22.48 -17.40 4.99
N GLU A 390 21.58 -17.15 5.95
CA GLU A 390 21.19 -18.13 6.97
C GLU A 390 20.61 -19.41 6.33
N GLU A 391 19.76 -19.27 5.32
CA GLU A 391 19.18 -20.40 4.58
C GLU A 391 20.23 -21.19 3.81
N GLN A 392 21.18 -20.53 3.14
CA GLN A 392 22.30 -21.18 2.45
C GLN A 392 23.25 -21.89 3.43
N GLU A 393 23.46 -21.33 4.62
CA GLU A 393 24.19 -22.02 5.70
C GLU A 393 23.46 -23.27 6.18
N VAL A 394 22.12 -23.22 6.28
CA VAL A 394 21.30 -24.41 6.57
C VAL A 394 21.38 -25.43 5.43
N HIS A 395 21.27 -25.03 4.16
CA HIS A 395 21.42 -25.94 3.01
C HIS A 395 22.80 -26.60 2.99
N ARG A 396 23.86 -25.83 3.25
CA ARG A 396 25.21 -26.36 3.37
C ARG A 396 25.30 -27.37 4.51
N SER A 397 24.73 -27.06 5.67
CA SER A 397 24.66 -27.99 6.81
C SER A 397 23.91 -29.29 6.47
N ILE A 398 22.79 -29.19 5.75
CA ILE A 398 22.05 -30.36 5.24
C ILE A 398 22.89 -31.15 4.24
N ALA A 399 23.59 -30.47 3.32
CA ALA A 399 24.46 -31.12 2.33
C ALA A 399 25.64 -31.85 3.00
N ASP A 400 26.26 -31.21 4.00
CA ASP A 400 27.35 -31.80 4.79
C ASP A 400 26.83 -33.01 5.59
N ARG A 401 25.63 -32.93 6.19
CA ARG A 401 24.97 -34.07 6.84
C ARG A 401 24.70 -35.22 5.86
N CYS A 402 24.10 -34.93 4.72
CA CYS A 402 23.80 -35.94 3.70
C CYS A 402 25.07 -36.61 3.19
N LYS A 403 26.17 -35.85 3.02
CA LYS A 403 27.46 -36.41 2.67
C LYS A 403 27.95 -37.42 3.71
N MET A 404 27.86 -37.09 5.00
CA MET A 404 28.22 -38.01 6.09
C MET A 404 27.31 -39.25 6.14
N GLU A 405 26.00 -39.08 5.99
CA GLU A 405 25.02 -40.18 5.96
C GLU A 405 25.23 -41.09 4.75
N PHE A 406 25.58 -40.52 3.59
CA PHE A 406 25.92 -41.27 2.39
C PHE A 406 27.23 -42.05 2.56
N GLU A 407 28.30 -41.40 3.03
CA GLU A 407 29.60 -42.03 3.28
C GLU A 407 29.53 -43.15 4.35
N SER A 408 28.62 -43.04 5.31
CA SER A 408 28.35 -44.08 6.32
C SER A 408 27.40 -45.19 5.84
N GLY A 409 26.87 -45.08 4.62
CA GLY A 409 26.00 -46.09 4.02
C GLY A 409 24.57 -46.11 4.57
N ILE A 410 24.09 -44.99 5.13
CA ILE A 410 22.74 -44.86 5.70
C ILE A 410 21.72 -44.46 4.64
N ILE A 411 22.10 -43.62 3.68
CA ILE A 411 21.23 -43.09 2.62
C ILE A 411 21.80 -43.35 1.23
N THR A 412 20.94 -43.35 0.20
CA THR A 412 21.33 -43.44 -1.21
C THR A 412 21.59 -42.04 -1.80
N LEU A 413 22.12 -41.96 -3.04
CA LEU A 413 22.27 -40.67 -3.74
C LEU A 413 20.92 -40.05 -4.10
N ASN A 414 19.92 -40.86 -4.45
CA ASN A 414 18.57 -40.35 -4.70
C ASN A 414 17.92 -39.83 -3.42
N ASP A 415 18.20 -40.42 -2.25
CA ASP A 415 17.76 -39.87 -0.96
C ASP A 415 18.42 -38.52 -0.65
N TRP A 416 19.73 -38.39 -0.93
CA TRP A 416 20.44 -37.11 -0.81
C TRP A 416 19.82 -36.05 -1.74
N ARG A 417 19.59 -36.39 -3.01
CA ARG A 417 18.93 -35.51 -3.98
C ARG A 417 17.54 -35.09 -3.52
N ALA A 418 16.75 -36.03 -2.99
CA ALA A 418 15.42 -35.76 -2.46
C ALA A 418 15.46 -34.80 -1.25
N GLN A 419 16.42 -34.98 -0.32
CA GLN A 419 16.60 -34.05 0.81
C GLN A 419 17.00 -32.63 0.39
N GLN A 420 17.57 -32.48 -0.82
CA GLN A 420 17.92 -31.18 -1.42
C GLN A 420 16.86 -30.67 -2.39
N GLY A 421 15.73 -31.37 -2.54
CA GLY A 421 14.63 -30.97 -3.44
C GLY A 421 14.88 -31.25 -4.93
N TYR A 422 15.91 -32.02 -5.28
CA TYR A 422 16.18 -32.41 -6.65
C TYR A 422 15.35 -33.63 -7.08
N GLN A 423 15.02 -33.69 -8.37
CA GLN A 423 14.33 -34.83 -8.96
C GLN A 423 15.18 -36.11 -8.89
N ARG A 424 14.48 -37.24 -8.74
CA ARG A 424 15.04 -38.59 -8.81
C ARG A 424 15.70 -38.82 -10.16
N VAL A 425 16.88 -39.41 -10.15
CA VAL A 425 17.55 -39.88 -11.38
C VAL A 425 17.23 -41.35 -11.55
N GLU A 426 16.76 -41.73 -12.75
CA GLU A 426 16.45 -43.12 -13.12
C GLU A 426 17.72 -43.92 -13.46
N ASP A 427 18.75 -43.79 -12.62
CA ASP A 427 19.99 -44.57 -12.72
C ASP A 427 20.07 -45.52 -11.53
N THR A 428 20.26 -46.81 -11.82
CA THR A 428 20.43 -47.88 -10.84
C THR A 428 21.54 -47.61 -9.83
N LEU A 429 22.56 -46.82 -10.19
CA LEU A 429 23.65 -46.46 -9.28
C LEU A 429 23.18 -45.50 -8.17
N TYR A 430 22.19 -44.66 -8.45
CA TYR A 430 21.71 -43.63 -7.52
C TYR A 430 20.77 -44.20 -6.45
N ASP A 431 20.25 -45.41 -6.67
CA ASP A 431 19.37 -46.14 -5.75
C ASP A 431 20.13 -47.13 -4.85
N LYS A 432 21.46 -47.31 -5.01
CA LYS A 432 22.27 -48.22 -4.19
C LYS A 432 22.82 -47.55 -2.93
N LEU A 433 22.93 -48.31 -1.83
CA LEU A 433 23.73 -47.90 -0.67
C LEU A 433 25.22 -48.13 -0.93
N VAL A 434 26.08 -47.37 -0.25
CA VAL A 434 27.55 -47.52 -0.37
C VAL A 434 28.02 -48.94 -0.01
N SER A 435 27.30 -49.63 0.86
CA SER A 435 27.54 -51.05 1.23
C SER A 435 27.21 -52.05 0.11
N GLU A 436 26.39 -51.67 -0.86
CA GLU A 436 25.90 -52.51 -1.96
C GLU A 436 26.63 -52.22 -3.29
N MET A 437 27.50 -51.22 -3.31
CA MET A 437 28.27 -50.82 -4.49
C MET A 437 29.56 -51.65 -4.64
N THR A 438 29.95 -51.92 -5.89
CA THR A 438 31.25 -52.54 -6.16
C THR A 438 32.40 -51.52 -5.95
N PRO A 439 33.65 -51.97 -5.72
CA PRO A 439 34.80 -51.07 -5.56
C PRO A 439 35.00 -50.10 -6.74
N GLU A 440 34.63 -50.53 -7.94
CA GLU A 440 34.70 -49.75 -9.19
C GLU A 440 33.60 -48.67 -9.26
N GLU A 441 32.39 -48.99 -8.80
CA GLU A 441 31.26 -48.06 -8.69
C GLU A 441 31.56 -46.95 -7.66
N ILE A 442 32.16 -47.32 -6.52
CA ILE A 442 32.61 -46.38 -5.48
C ILE A 442 33.70 -45.44 -6.02
N GLN A 443 34.61 -45.94 -6.85
CA GLN A 443 35.70 -45.14 -7.41
C GLN A 443 35.20 -44.13 -8.45
N ARG A 444 34.23 -44.51 -9.29
CA ARG A 444 33.51 -43.56 -10.17
C ARG A 444 32.80 -42.48 -9.37
N LEU A 445 32.10 -42.84 -8.31
CA LEU A 445 31.41 -41.87 -7.45
C LEU A 445 32.35 -40.90 -6.74
N LYS A 446 33.50 -41.39 -6.25
CA LYS A 446 34.54 -40.52 -5.64
C LYS A 446 35.11 -39.49 -6.62
N GLN A 447 35.21 -39.82 -7.91
CA GLN A 447 35.62 -38.86 -8.94
C GLN A 447 34.56 -37.77 -9.19
N PHE A 448 33.27 -38.10 -9.06
CA PHE A 448 32.18 -37.11 -9.18
C PHE A 448 32.04 -36.21 -7.94
N ILE A 449 32.27 -36.76 -6.74
CA ILE A 449 32.09 -36.03 -5.47
C ILE A 449 33.32 -35.15 -5.14
N ASN A 450 34.52 -35.59 -5.52
CA ASN A 450 35.77 -34.83 -5.40
C ASN A 450 36.44 -34.76 -6.77
N PRO A 451 36.04 -33.82 -7.66
CA PRO A 451 36.87 -33.50 -8.80
C PRO A 451 38.18 -32.96 -8.23
N LYS A 452 39.28 -33.68 -8.43
CA LYS A 452 40.60 -33.10 -8.16
C LYS A 452 40.71 -31.84 -9.03
N THR A 453 40.89 -30.69 -8.41
CA THR A 453 41.56 -29.56 -9.04
C THR A 453 42.93 -30.06 -9.43
N GLU A 454 43.09 -30.48 -10.68
CA GLU A 454 44.40 -30.51 -11.31
C GLU A 454 44.76 -29.03 -11.52
N GLU A 455 45.52 -28.49 -10.56
CA GLU A 455 46.31 -27.29 -10.81
C GLU A 455 47.30 -27.65 -11.92
N ASP A 456 46.97 -27.20 -13.12
CA ASP A 456 47.86 -27.21 -14.27
C ASP A 456 49.00 -26.22 -13.92
N GLU A 457 50.09 -26.73 -13.31
CA GLU A 457 51.39 -26.04 -13.29
C GLU A 457 51.96 -26.01 -14.73
N GLY A 458 51.27 -25.26 -15.59
CA GLY A 458 51.71 -24.89 -16.92
C GLY A 458 52.67 -23.72 -16.82
N ASP A 459 53.96 -24.04 -16.84
CA ASP A 459 55.11 -23.17 -17.04
C ASP A 459 54.78 -21.84 -17.75
N VAL A 460 54.81 -20.73 -17.00
CA VAL A 460 54.70 -19.37 -17.54
C VAL A 460 56.03 -19.04 -18.23
N SER A 461 56.21 -19.57 -19.44
CA SER A 461 57.17 -19.01 -20.38
C SER A 461 56.56 -17.73 -20.97
N ALA A 462 57.20 -16.60 -20.65
CA ALA A 462 56.82 -15.27 -21.09
C ALA A 462 56.66 -15.18 -22.62
N PRO A 463 55.68 -14.44 -23.16
CA PRO A 463 55.64 -14.15 -24.57
C PRO A 463 56.82 -13.24 -24.93
N ALA A 464 57.69 -13.73 -25.81
CA ALA A 464 58.71 -12.93 -26.44
C ALA A 464 58.06 -11.76 -27.21
N LEU A 465 58.45 -10.54 -26.87
CA LEU A 465 58.28 -9.36 -27.71
C LEU A 465 59.05 -9.61 -29.01
N GLN A 466 58.34 -9.88 -30.11
CA GLN A 466 58.87 -9.70 -31.45
C GLN A 466 58.71 -8.23 -31.82
N ASP A 467 59.83 -7.53 -31.67
CA ASP A 467 60.19 -6.29 -32.32
C ASP A 467 60.52 -6.62 -33.78
N GLU A 468 59.69 -6.20 -34.73
CA GLU A 468 60.13 -5.90 -36.10
C GLU A 468 59.36 -4.67 -36.60
N GLY A 469 60.08 -3.56 -36.66
CA GLY A 469 59.67 -2.39 -37.42
C GLY A 469 60.03 -2.55 -38.90
N GLU A 470 59.16 -2.00 -39.74
CA GLU A 470 59.49 -1.04 -40.81
C GLU A 470 58.26 -0.18 -41.13
#